data_AF-A0A1G0EN17-F1
#
_entry.id   AF-A0A1G0EN17-F1
#
_cell.length_a   1.000
_cell.length_b   1.000
_cell.length_c   1.000
_cell.angle_alpha   90.00
_cell.angle_beta   90.00
_cell.angle_gamma   90.00
#
_symmetry.space_group_name_H-M   'P 1'
#
loop_
_entity.id
_entity.type
_entity.pdbx_description
1 polymer ?
#
loop_
_entity_poly.entity_id
_entity_poly.type
_entity_poly.pdbx_seq_one_letter_code
_entity_poly.pdbx_strand_id
1 'polypeptide(L)' 'MSPWPSVKARRLLAALFRLGWQVKRQSGSHKTLSRDGWPDFVFAFHDGDEIGPRMLARIA' A
#
# COMPACT_ATOMS: atom_id res chain seq x y z
N MET A 1 3.98 -9.74 -19.13
CA MET A 1 4.11 -8.38 -18.57
C MET A 1 2.96 -8.16 -17.61
N SER A 2 3.23 -7.82 -16.35
CA SER A 2 2.16 -7.44 -15.43
C SER A 2 1.52 -6.13 -15.92
N PRO A 3 0.18 -6.01 -15.98
CA PRO A 3 -0.50 -4.85 -16.57
C PRO A 3 -0.38 -3.56 -15.72
N TRP A 4 0.32 -3.64 -14.58
CA TRP A 4 0.38 -2.56 -13.60
C TRP A 4 1.57 -1.63 -13.88
N PRO A 5 1.33 -0.35 -14.23
CA PRO A 5 2.41 0.63 -14.29
C PRO A 5 2.98 0.88 -12.89
N SER A 6 4.24 1.33 -12.79
CA SER A 6 4.79 1.80 -11.53
C SER A 6 3.97 2.98 -10.99
N VAL A 7 3.70 3.01 -9.69
CA VAL A 7 2.94 4.10 -9.05
C VAL A 7 3.71 4.71 -7.89
N LYS A 8 3.52 6.01 -7.67
CA LYS A 8 4.06 6.67 -6.47
C LYS A 8 3.42 6.10 -5.20
N ALA A 9 4.23 5.81 -4.19
CA ALA A 9 3.80 5.27 -2.91
C ALA A 9 2.70 6.09 -2.25
N ARG A 10 2.83 7.43 -2.25
CA ARG A 10 1.80 8.34 -1.74
C ARG A 10 0.44 8.14 -2.43
N ARG A 11 0.42 7.90 -3.74
CA ARG A 11 -0.81 7.65 -4.51
C ARG A 11 -1.42 6.31 -4.15
N LEU A 12 -0.58 5.28 -4.00
CA LEU A 12 -1.05 3.95 -3.57
C LEU A 12 -1.65 4.01 -2.17
N LEU A 13 -1.00 4.67 -1.21
CA LEU A 13 -1.50 4.80 0.15
C LEU A 13 -2.87 5.51 0.18
N ALA A 14 -3.02 6.59 -0.58
CA ALA A 14 -4.30 7.28 -0.70
C ALA A 14 -5.39 6.40 -1.33
N ALA A 15 -5.05 5.57 -2.32
CA ALA A 15 -5.98 4.63 -2.93
C ALA A 15 -6.40 3.52 -1.94
N LEU A 16 -5.46 2.99 -1.16
CA LEU A 16 -5.76 2.00 -0.12
C LEU A 16 -6.76 2.57 0.91
N PHE A 17 -6.55 3.80 1.37
CA PHE A 17 -7.51 4.45 2.27
C PHE A 17 -8.90 4.62 1.65
N ARG A 18 -8.98 4.96 0.35
CA ARG A 18 -10.26 5.03 -0.37
C ARG A 18 -10.95 3.67 -0.52
N LEU A 19 -10.18 2.59 -0.59
CA LEU A 19 -10.69 1.21 -0.61
C LEU A 19 -11.13 0.71 0.77
N GLY A 20 -11.03 1.53 1.81
CA GLY A 20 -11.44 1.18 3.17
C GLY A 20 -10.33 0.53 4.01
N TRP A 21 -9.08 0.56 3.55
CA TRP A 21 -7.95 0.24 4.43
C TRP A 21 -7.81 1.35 5.49
N GLN A 22 -7.42 0.96 6.69
CA GLN A 22 -7.22 1.86 7.81
C GLN A 22 -5.87 1.59 8.47
N VAL A 23 -5.26 2.60 9.08
CA VAL A 23 -4.03 2.40 9.84
C VAL A 23 -4.36 1.71 11.16
N LYS A 24 -3.94 0.46 11.29
CA LYS A 24 -4.03 -0.32 12.54
C LYS A 24 -2.93 0.06 13.51
N ARG A 25 -1.72 0.26 13.00
CA ARG A 25 -0.52 0.63 13.77
C ARG A 25 0.44 1.43 12.91
N GLN A 26 1.19 2.34 13.52
CA GLN A 26 2.31 3.01 12.86
C GLN A 26 3.55 2.96 13.77
N SER A 27 4.72 2.71 13.18
CA SER A 27 6.02 2.80 13.85
C SER A 27 7.01 3.44 12.88
N GLY A 28 7.44 4.66 13.19
CA GLY A 28 8.25 5.46 12.27
C GLY A 28 7.53 5.70 10.93
N SER A 29 8.22 5.43 9.83
CA SER A 29 7.66 5.51 8.47
C SER A 29 6.72 4.36 8.13
N HIS A 30 6.84 3.21 8.80
CA HIS A 30 6.06 2.00 8.53
C HIS A 30 4.64 2.10 9.08
N LYS A 31 3.65 1.72 8.27
CA LYS A 31 2.23 1.67 8.64
C LYS A 31 1.71 0.26 8.43
N THR A 32 1.16 -0.35 9.46
CA THR A 32 0.35 -1.56 9.33
C THR A 32 -1.08 -1.12 9.02
N LEU A 33 -1.56 -1.52 7.84
CA LEU A 33 -2.91 -1.29 7.38
C LEU A 33 -3.77 -2.54 7.60
N SER A 34 -5.03 -2.33 7.95
CA SER A 34 -6.02 -3.40 8.07
C SER A 34 -7.28 -3.03 7.30
N ARG A 35 -7.97 -4.05 6.79
CA ARG A 35 -9.28 -3.95 6.17
C ARG A 35 -10.08 -5.19 6.58
N ASP A 36 -11.36 -5.00 6.88
CA ASP A 36 -12.21 -6.11 7.31
C ASP A 36 -12.24 -7.24 6.26
N GLY A 37 -12.07 -8.48 6.70
CA GLY A 37 -11.95 -9.65 5.83
C GLY A 37 -10.61 -9.82 5.09
N TRP A 38 -9.61 -8.96 5.33
CA TRP A 38 -8.29 -9.04 4.71
C TRP A 38 -7.16 -9.18 5.74
N PRO A 39 -6.05 -9.85 5.40
CA PRO A 39 -4.85 -9.84 6.24
C PRO A 39 -4.26 -8.44 6.41
N ASP A 40 -3.62 -8.20 7.54
CA ASP A 40 -2.87 -6.96 7.76
C ASP A 40 -1.77 -6.79 6.70
N PHE A 41 -1.64 -5.56 6.19
CA PHE A 41 -0.64 -5.20 5.19
C PHE A 41 0.35 -4.17 5.75
N VAL A 42 1.65 -4.47 5.69
CA VAL A 42 2.68 -3.51 6.12
C VAL A 42 3.09 -2.63 4.94
N PHE A 43 2.69 -1.37 5.00
CA PHE A 43 3.10 -0.32 4.08
C PHE A 43 4.41 0.33 4.59
N ALA A 44 5.52 0.00 3.94
CA ALA A 44 6.88 0.42 4.32
C ALA A 44 7.57 1.24 3.22
N PHE A 45 6.84 2.18 2.63
CA PHE A 45 7.35 3.05 1.56
C PHE A 45 7.33 4.52 1.99
N HIS A 46 8.33 5.27 1.56
CA HIS A 46 8.35 6.72 1.65
C HIS A 46 7.51 7.33 0.52
N ASP A 47 6.97 8.53 0.72
CA ASP A 47 6.04 9.17 -0.23
C ASP A 47 6.62 9.35 -1.65
N GLY A 48 7.94 9.49 -1.75
CA GLY A 48 8.67 9.65 -3.02
C GLY A 48 8.91 8.34 -3.80
N ASP A 49 8.76 7.19 -3.14
CA ASP A 49 9.08 5.88 -3.72
C ASP A 49 8.15 5.55 -4.89
N GLU A 50 8.69 4.81 -5.85
CA GLU A 50 7.91 4.20 -6.92
C GLU A 50 7.78 2.70 -6.67
N ILE A 51 6.53 2.24 -6.66
CA ILE A 51 6.16 0.86 -6.39
C ILE A 51 5.88 0.21 -7.74
N GLY A 52 6.74 -0.74 -8.10
CA GLY A 52 6.63 -1.46 -9.37
C GLY A 52 5.53 -2.53 -9.40
N PRO A 53 5.20 -3.04 -10.60
CA PRO A 53 4.12 -3.99 -10.88
C PRO A 53 4.10 -5.23 -9.98
N ARG A 54 5.28 -5.77 -9.64
CA ARG A 54 5.40 -7.00 -8.84
C ARG A 54 4.89 -6.80 -7.42
N MET A 55 5.11 -5.62 -6.85
CA MET A 55 4.64 -5.30 -5.51
C MET A 55 3.15 -4.95 -5.53
N LEU A 56 2.69 -4.24 -6.56
CA LEU A 56 1.26 -3.97 -6.75
C LEU A 56 0.43 -5.26 -6.85
N ALA A 57 0.94 -6.28 -7.56
CA ALA A 57 0.28 -7.58 -7.66
C ALA A 57 0.17 -8.34 -6.31
N ARG A 58 0.91 -7.94 -5.26
CA ARG A 58 0.79 -8.52 -3.92
C ARG A 58 -0.25 -7.81 -3.04
N ILE A 59 -0.73 -6.66 -3.50
CA ILE A 59 -1.67 -5.79 -2.78
C ILE A 59 -3.08 -5.90 -3.38
N ALA A 60 -3.18 -6.31 -4.66
CA ALA A 60 -4.43 -6.57 -5.38
C ALA A 60 -5.17 -7.80 -4.85
#